data_AF-A0A151RY46-F1
#
_entry.id   AF-A0A151RY46-F1
#
_cell.length_a   1.000
_cell.length_b   1.000
_cell.length_c   1.000
_cell.angle_alpha   90.00
_cell.angle_beta   90.00
_cell.angle_gamma   90.00
#
_symmetry.space_group_name_H-M   'P 1'
#
loop_
_entity.id
_entity.type
_entity.pdbx_description
1 polymer ?
#
loop_
_entity_poly.entity_id
_entity_poly.type
_entity_poly.pdbx_seq_one_letter_code
_entity_poly.pdbx_strand_id
1 'polypeptide(L)'
;MNALFGFQDVLDIVKNGYAPLVEPATEVQRQAFKENRKKDCKALFFLHQCVDGSHFEKIAFAETSKAAWDALAKACSGDDKLKRVKL
;
A
#
# COMPACT_ATOMS: atom_id res chain seq x y z
N MET A 1 2.08 11.39 -1.48
CA MET A 1 2.31 10.71 -0.19
C MET A 1 3.77 10.29 0.08
N ASN A 2 4.71 10.40 -0.88
CA ASN A 2 6.11 9.98 -0.67
C ASN A 2 6.79 10.60 0.57
N ALA A 3 6.57 11.89 0.85
CA ALA A 3 7.14 12.55 2.03
C ALA A 3 6.63 11.93 3.35
N LEU A 4 5.32 11.66 3.45
CA LEU A 4 4.73 11.01 4.62
C LEU A 4 5.28 9.61 4.82
N PHE A 5 5.29 8.78 3.77
CA PHE A 5 5.79 7.40 3.87
C PHE A 5 7.29 7.31 4.10
N GLY A 6 8.07 8.27 3.57
CA GLY A 6 9.49 8.39 3.87
C GLY A 6 9.73 8.73 5.34
N PHE A 7 9.03 9.73 5.86
CA PHE A 7 9.13 10.12 7.29
C PHE A 7 8.69 8.99 8.23
N GLN A 8 7.66 8.22 7.85
CA GLN A 8 7.13 7.13 8.66
C GLN A 8 7.89 5.81 8.49
N ASP A 9 8.92 5.78 7.65
CA ASP A 9 9.76 4.62 7.31
C ASP A 9 8.97 3.42 6.76
N VAL A 10 8.02 3.70 5.87
CA VAL A 10 7.17 2.69 5.21
C VAL A 10 7.16 2.76 3.69
N LEU A 11 7.93 3.68 3.09
CA LEU A 11 7.94 3.89 1.64
C LEU A 11 8.35 2.64 0.85
N ASP A 12 9.33 1.89 1.34
CA ASP A 12 9.79 0.66 0.70
C ASP A 12 8.70 -0.41 0.69
N ILE A 13 8.00 -0.60 1.81
CA ILE A 13 6.88 -1.54 1.94
C ILE A 13 5.74 -1.20 0.96
N VAL A 14 5.41 0.09 0.83
CA VAL A 14 4.37 0.55 -0.11
C VAL A 14 4.76 0.29 -1.57
N LYS A 15 6.05 0.47 -1.91
CA LYS A 15 6.54 0.37 -3.30
C LYS A 15 6.90 -1.04 -3.72
N ASN A 16 7.44 -1.85 -2.82
CA ASN A 16 8.05 -3.14 -3.13
C ASN A 16 7.34 -4.30 -2.42
N GLY A 17 6.45 -4.01 -1.46
CA GLY A 17 5.86 -5.02 -0.59
C GLY A 17 6.90 -5.58 0.39
N TYR A 18 6.60 -6.76 0.93
CA TYR A 18 7.53 -7.52 1.76
C TYR A 18 7.41 -9.00 1.43
N ALA A 19 8.49 -9.74 1.66
CA ALA A 19 8.50 -11.17 1.39
C ALA A 19 7.60 -11.93 2.38
N PRO A 20 6.84 -12.95 1.92
CA PRO A 20 6.14 -13.85 2.81
C PRO A 20 7.13 -14.66 3.65
N LEU A 21 6.72 -15.08 4.84
CA LEU A 21 7.48 -16.00 5.67
C LEU A 21 7.41 -17.41 5.06
N VAL A 22 8.55 -18.05 4.81
CA VAL A 22 8.66 -19.41 4.26
C VAL A 22 9.26 -20.34 5.32
N GLU A 23 8.63 -21.49 5.55
CA GLU A 23 9.09 -22.48 6.52
C GLU A 23 10.10 -23.48 5.91
N PRO A 24 11.10 -23.96 6.67
CA PRO A 24 11.39 -23.62 8.06
C PRO A 24 12.08 -22.24 8.19
N ALA A 25 11.46 -21.32 8.93
CA ALA A 25 12.00 -19.98 9.14
C ALA A 25 12.80 -19.87 10.45
N THR A 26 13.97 -19.22 10.38
CA THR A 26 14.76 -18.85 11.55
C THR A 26 14.06 -17.77 12.38
N GLU A 27 14.42 -17.62 13.67
CA GLU A 27 13.83 -16.58 14.52
C GLU A 27 14.09 -15.17 13.98
N VAL A 28 15.26 -14.94 13.37
CA VAL A 28 15.60 -13.67 12.71
C VAL A 28 14.64 -13.37 11.55
N GLN A 29 14.33 -14.37 10.72
CA GLN A 29 13.36 -14.21 9.63
C GLN A 29 11.94 -13.96 10.15
N ARG A 30 11.54 -14.63 11.23
CA ARG A 30 10.23 -14.41 11.88
C ARG A 30 10.12 -12.99 12.44
N GLN A 31 11.17 -12.49 13.08
CA GLN A 31 11.19 -11.14 13.64
C GLN A 31 11.12 -10.07 12.53
N ALA A 32 11.91 -10.22 11.48
CA ALA A 32 11.87 -9.31 10.33
C ALA A 32 10.48 -9.32 9.64
N PHE A 33 9.85 -10.48 9.50
CA PHE A 33 8.49 -10.58 8.97
C PHE A 33 7.45 -9.86 9.84
N LYS A 34 7.54 -10.01 11.17
CA LYS A 34 6.65 -9.29 12.10
C LYS A 34 6.81 -7.77 11.98
N GLU A 35 8.04 -7.28 11.82
CA GLU A 35 8.32 -5.85 11.65
C GLU A 35 7.78 -5.31 10.33
N ASN A 36 8.01 -6.03 9.23
CA ASN A 36 7.47 -5.67 7.91
C ASN A 36 5.94 -5.66 7.90
N ARG A 37 5.30 -6.65 8.54
CA ARG A 37 3.84 -6.68 8.68
C ARG A 37 3.32 -5.47 9.45
N LYS A 38 4.00 -5.03 10.52
CA LYS A 38 3.62 -3.80 11.25
C LYS A 38 3.75 -2.56 10.37
N LYS A 39 4.84 -2.43 9.61
CA LYS A 39 5.03 -1.33 8.66
C LYS A 39 3.97 -1.32 7.56
N ASP A 40 3.61 -2.50 7.05
CA ASP A 40 2.55 -2.65 6.04
C ASP A 40 1.18 -2.21 6.58
N CYS A 41 0.79 -2.66 7.78
CA CYS A 41 -0.45 -2.19 8.41
C CYS A 41 -0.45 -0.67 8.63
N LYS A 42 0.68 -0.09 9.04
CA LYS A 42 0.84 1.36 9.23
C LYS A 42 0.68 2.12 7.91
N ALA A 43 1.29 1.63 6.83
CA ALA A 43 1.15 2.20 5.51
C ALA A 43 -0.29 2.13 4.99
N LEU A 44 -0.94 0.97 5.15
CA LEU A 44 -2.33 0.76 4.75
C LEU A 44 -3.29 1.71 5.49
N PHE A 45 -3.06 1.91 6.80
CA PHE A 45 -3.80 2.89 7.59
C PHE A 45 -3.68 4.31 7.00
N PHE A 46 -2.47 4.76 6.69
CA PHE A 46 -2.29 6.07 6.08
C PHE A 46 -2.94 6.19 4.71
N LEU A 47 -2.89 5.13 3.88
CA LEU A 47 -3.60 5.12 2.60
C LEU A 47 -5.10 5.31 2.81
N HIS A 48 -5.71 4.60 3.76
CA HIS A 48 -7.13 4.77 4.10
C HIS A 48 -7.47 6.19 4.57
N GLN A 49 -6.60 6.84 5.35
CA GLN A 49 -6.86 8.18 5.88
C GLN A 49 -6.68 9.30 4.85
N CYS A 50 -5.89 9.07 3.80
CA CYS A 50 -5.49 10.11 2.86
C CYS A 50 -6.24 10.06 1.51
N VAL A 51 -7.25 9.21 1.38
CA VAL A 51 -8.08 9.09 0.17
C VAL A 51 -9.52 9.51 0.45
N ASP A 52 -10.25 9.92 -0.59
CA ASP A 52 -11.69 10.18 -0.50
C ASP A 52 -12.50 8.86 -0.44
N GLY A 53 -13.81 8.96 -0.20
CA GLY A 53 -14.68 7.79 -0.06
C GLY A 53 -14.70 6.87 -1.30
N SER A 54 -14.68 7.43 -2.51
CA SER A 54 -14.69 6.66 -3.77
C SER A 54 -13.40 5.85 -3.93
N HIS A 55 -12.27 6.43 -3.55
CA HIS A 55 -10.98 5.73 -3.57
C HIS A 55 -10.82 4.76 -2.39
N PHE A 56 -11.38 5.09 -1.23
CA PHE A 56 -11.39 4.20 -0.07
C PHE A 56 -12.08 2.87 -0.38
N GLU A 57 -13.27 2.89 -0.98
CA GLU A 57 -14.00 1.66 -1.34
C GLU A 57 -13.17 0.74 -2.25
N LYS A 58 -12.35 1.31 -3.14
CA LYS A 58 -11.47 0.54 -4.04
C LYS A 58 -10.32 -0.17 -3.31
N ILE A 59 -9.90 0.33 -2.15
CA ILE A 59 -8.76 -0.21 -1.39
C ILE A 59 -9.14 -0.83 -0.04
N ALA A 60 -10.39 -0.70 0.40
CA ALA A 60 -10.84 -1.13 1.73
C ALA A 60 -10.57 -2.61 2.01
N PHE A 61 -10.57 -3.44 0.97
CA PHE A 61 -10.31 -4.88 1.05
C PHE A 61 -8.90 -5.29 0.61
N ALA A 62 -8.00 -4.33 0.39
CA ALA A 62 -6.63 -4.63 0.05
C ALA A 62 -5.90 -5.24 1.26
N GLU A 63 -5.33 -6.43 1.08
CA GLU A 63 -4.62 -7.14 2.15
C GLU A 63 -3.27 -6.53 2.50
N THR A 64 -2.68 -5.76 1.58
CA THR A 64 -1.37 -5.12 1.75
C THR A 64 -1.40 -3.68 1.26
N SER A 65 -0.52 -2.86 1.83
CA SER A 65 -0.33 -1.47 1.39
C SER A 65 0.14 -1.38 -0.06
N LYS A 66 0.93 -2.36 -0.54
CA LYS A 66 1.34 -2.47 -1.95
C LYS A 66 0.14 -2.69 -2.87
N ALA A 67 -0.75 -3.62 -2.54
CA ALA A 67 -1.95 -3.88 -3.33
C ALA A 67 -2.88 -2.66 -3.36
N ALA A 68 -3.07 -2.00 -2.21
CA ALA A 68 -3.83 -0.75 -2.13
C ALA A 68 -3.21 0.34 -3.00
N TRP A 69 -1.89 0.53 -2.93
CA TRP A 69 -1.17 1.52 -3.74
C TRP A 69 -1.29 1.27 -5.24
N ASP A 70 -1.18 0.01 -5.69
CA ASP A 70 -1.34 -0.35 -7.10
C ASP A 70 -2.77 -0.12 -7.59
N ALA A 71 -3.76 -0.43 -6.76
CA ALA A 71 -5.17 -0.18 -7.07
C ALA A 71 -5.44 1.32 -7.24
N LEU A 72 -4.89 2.16 -6.36
CA LEU A 72 -4.96 3.63 -6.48
C LEU A 72 -4.26 4.13 -7.75
N ALA A 73 -3.05 3.64 -8.03
CA ALA A 73 -2.30 4.03 -9.21
C ALA A 73 -3.09 3.70 -10.50
N LYS A 74 -3.71 2.52 -10.54
CA LYS A 74 -4.58 2.10 -11.66
C LYS A 74 -5.84 2.96 -11.76
N ALA A 75 -6.49 3.27 -10.64
CA ALA A 75 -7.68 4.11 -10.61
C ALA A 75 -7.40 5.52 -11.14
N CYS A 76 -6.33 6.17 -10.67
CA CYS A 76 -5.92 7.49 -11.15
C CYS A 76 -5.52 7.48 -12.64
N SER A 77 -4.87 6.42 -13.10
CA SER A 77 -4.51 6.27 -14.52
C SER A 77 -5.73 6.05 -15.43
N GLY A 78 -6.82 5.49 -14.89
CA GLY A 78 -8.10 5.31 -15.58
C GLY A 78 -8.94 6.58 -15.62
N ASP A 79 -8.95 7.35 -14.54
CA ASP A 79 -9.69 8.62 -14.45
C ASP A 79 -9.16 9.68 -15.43
N ASP A 80 -7.85 9.67 -15.72
CA ASP A 80 -7.23 10.52 -16.75
C ASP A 80 -7.65 10.15 -18.19
N LYS A 81 -8.17 8.93 -18.42
CA LYS A 81 -8.77 8.57 -19.71
C LYS A 81 -10.22 9.04 -19.81
N LEU A 82 -10.98 9.02 -18.72
CA LEU A 82 -12.39 9.48 -18.70
C LEU A 82 -12.51 11.01 -18.80
N LYS A 83 -11.54 11.78 -18.31
CA LYS A 83 -11.53 13.25 -18.46
C LYS A 83 -11.17 13.75 -19.87
N ARG A 84 -10.70 12.87 -20.77
CA ARG A 84 -10.35 13.22 -22.16
C ARG A 84 -11.52 13.13 -23.16
N VAL A 85 -12.72 12.79 -22.72
CA VAL A 85 -13.94 13.01 -23.51
C VAL A 85 -14.64 14.25 -22.98
N LYS A 86 -14.21 15.41 -23.45
CA LYS A 86 -15.10 16.57 -23.59
C LYS A 86 -15.19 16.84 -25.09
N LEU A 87 -16.42 16.75 -25.60
CA LEU A 87 -16.84 17.08 -26.96
C LEU A 87 -16.29 18.43 -27.43
#